data_AF-M1K427-F1
#
_entry.id   AF-M1K427-F1
#
_cell.length_a   1.000
_cell.length_b   1.000
_cell.length_c   1.000
_cell.angle_alpha   90.00
_cell.angle_beta   90.00
_cell.angle_gamma   90.00
#
_symmetry.space_group_name_H-M   'P 1'
#
loop_
_entity.id
_entity.type
_entity.pdbx_description
1 polymer ?
#
loop_
_entity_poly.entity_id
_entity_poly.type
_entity_poly.pdbx_seq_one_letter_code
_entity_poly.pdbx_strand_id
1 'polypeptide(L)' 'MANASDTVDVGQPKRRTFRKFSYRGVDLDQLLDMGTDELVKLFPARARRRFHRGLKRKPM' A
#
# COMPACT_ATOMS: atom_id res chain seq x y z
N MET A 1 -18.96 -1.73 33.81
CA MET A 1 -19.59 -1.00 32.67
C MET A 1 -19.62 -1.97 31.50
N ALA A 2 -20.82 -2.34 31.05
CA ALA A 2 -21.05 -3.25 29.93
C ALA A 2 -21.19 -2.44 28.63
N ASN A 3 -20.60 -2.92 27.53
CA ASN A 3 -20.92 -2.52 26.16
C ASN A 3 -21.32 -3.82 25.44
N ALA A 4 -22.60 -4.17 25.37
CA ALA A 4 -23.59 -3.70 24.40
C ALA A 4 -23.32 -4.19 22.96
N SER A 5 -23.84 -5.40 22.68
CA SER A 5 -24.53 -5.83 21.44
C SER A 5 -23.90 -5.49 20.07
N ASP A 6 -23.25 -6.48 19.46
CA ASP A 6 -23.11 -6.57 18.00
C ASP A 6 -24.35 -7.26 17.41
N THR A 7 -25.36 -6.48 17.04
CA THR A 7 -26.43 -6.93 16.14
C THR A 7 -25.94 -6.80 14.70
N VAL A 8 -25.76 -7.93 14.02
CA VAL A 8 -25.39 -7.99 12.60
C VAL A 8 -26.55 -7.51 11.71
N ASP A 9 -26.42 -6.30 11.18
CA ASP A 9 -27.34 -5.68 10.22
C ASP A 9 -27.11 -6.24 8.80
N VAL A 10 -28.06 -7.05 8.30
CA VAL A 10 -28.09 -7.59 6.94
C VAL A 10 -29.01 -6.71 6.10
N GLY A 11 -28.45 -5.70 5.41
CA GLY A 11 -29.25 -4.93 4.43
C GLY A 11 -28.73 -3.56 3.98
N GLN A 12 -27.78 -2.94 4.68
CA GLN A 12 -27.26 -1.61 4.29
C GLN A 12 -26.13 -1.71 3.24
N PRO A 13 -26.07 -0.83 2.22
CA PRO A 13 -24.91 -0.72 1.35
C PRO A 13 -23.69 -0.41 2.22
N LYS A 14 -22.72 -1.35 2.20
CA LYS A 14 -21.58 -1.35 3.10
C LYS A 14 -20.88 0.02 3.03
N ARG A 15 -20.93 0.79 4.13
CA ARG A 15 -20.19 2.06 4.26
C ARG A 15 -18.76 1.80 3.79
N ARG A 16 -18.30 2.52 2.76
CA ARG A 16 -16.95 2.36 2.22
C ARG A 16 -15.97 2.64 3.37
N THR A 17 -15.39 1.60 3.93
CA THR A 17 -14.36 1.75 4.95
C THR A 17 -13.18 2.46 4.32
N PHE A 18 -12.57 3.38 5.07
CA PHE A 18 -11.33 4.01 4.64
C PHE A 18 -10.27 2.91 4.53
N ARG A 19 -9.92 2.54 3.30
CA ARG A 19 -8.90 1.54 3.04
C ARG A 19 -7.55 2.25 2.99
N LYS A 20 -6.73 2.04 4.02
CA LYS A 20 -5.33 2.46 4.02
C LYS A 20 -4.61 1.76 2.86
N PHE A 21 -3.78 2.50 2.15
CA PHE A 21 -2.97 1.93 1.09
C PHE A 21 -1.83 1.13 1.70
N SER A 22 -1.71 -0.12 1.27
CA SER A 22 -0.55 -0.95 1.56
C SER A 22 -0.03 -1.56 0.26
N TYR A 23 1.30 -1.60 0.14
CA TYR A 23 1.99 -2.21 -0.98
C TYR A 23 2.77 -3.43 -0.50
N ARG A 24 2.39 -4.62 -0.97
CA ARG A 24 3.04 -5.90 -0.61
C ARG A 24 3.21 -6.10 0.91
N GLY A 25 2.25 -5.64 1.70
CA GLY A 25 2.28 -5.76 3.17
C GLY A 25 3.03 -4.64 3.89
N VAL A 26 3.45 -3.59 3.18
CA VAL A 26 4.05 -2.39 3.76
C VAL A 26 3.06 -1.23 3.66
N ASP A 27 2.84 -0.51 4.76
CA ASP A 27 1.92 0.63 4.81
C ASP A 27 2.51 1.88 4.15
N LEU A 28 1.63 2.81 3.77
CA LEU A 28 2.01 4.05 3.07
C LEU A 28 3.08 4.86 3.82
N ASP A 29 2.88 5.09 5.12
CA ASP A 29 3.79 5.92 5.92
C ASP A 29 5.20 5.32 5.91
N GLN A 30 5.30 4.00 6.07
CA GLN A 30 6.56 3.28 5.98
C GLN A 30 7.18 3.34 4.58
N LEU A 31 6.38 3.22 3.51
CA LEU A 31 6.89 3.32 2.12
C LEU A 31 7.52 4.67 1.81
N LEU A 32 7.06 5.74 2.47
CA LEU A 32 7.60 7.09 2.29
C LEU A 32 8.92 7.28 3.03
N ASP A 33 9.08 6.63 4.18
CA ASP A 33 10.30 6.69 4.99
C ASP A 33 11.40 5.74 4.49
N MET A 34 11.04 4.74 3.66
CA MET A 34 11.99 3.78 3.10
C MET A 34 12.92 4.39 2.04
N GLY A 35 14.19 3.99 2.10
CA GLY A 35 15.17 4.32 1.06
C GLY A 35 14.90 3.60 -0.28
N THR A 36 15.35 4.21 -1.38
CA THR A 36 15.15 3.68 -2.74
C THR A 36 15.62 2.23 -2.90
N ASP A 37 16.74 1.84 -2.29
CA ASP A 37 17.30 0.48 -2.44
C ASP A 37 16.41 -0.60 -1.81
N GLU A 38 15.75 -0.28 -0.70
CA GLU A 38 14.83 -1.19 -0.02
C GLU A 38 13.48 -1.22 -0.74
N LEU A 39 13.00 -0.06 -1.17
CA LEU A 39 11.77 0.06 -1.95
C LEU A 39 11.85 -0.69 -3.28
N VAL A 40 13.00 -0.62 -3.97
CA VAL A 40 13.21 -1.31 -5.25
C VAL A 40 13.09 -2.82 -5.10
N LYS A 41 13.50 -3.41 -3.97
CA LYS A 41 13.36 -4.87 -3.72
C LYS A 41 11.90 -5.32 -3.71
N LEU A 42 10.98 -4.45 -3.29
CA LEU A 42 9.54 -4.72 -3.28
C LEU A 42 8.93 -4.68 -4.69
N PHE A 43 9.60 -4.10 -5.69
CA PHE A 43 9.01 -3.97 -7.02
C PHE A 43 9.05 -5.26 -7.88
N PRO A 44 8.13 -5.39 -8.86
CA PRO A 44 8.20 -6.45 -9.87
C PRO A 44 9.50 -6.38 -10.68
N ALA A 45 9.87 -7.50 -11.31
CA ALA A 45 11.14 -7.66 -12.04
C ALA A 45 11.41 -6.54 -13.07
N ARG A 46 10.38 -6.07 -13.79
CA ARG A 46 10.53 -5.01 -14.80
C ARG A 46 10.96 -3.68 -14.17
N ALA A 47 10.31 -3.26 -13.09
CA ALA A 47 10.63 -2.02 -12.40
C ALA A 47 12.03 -2.10 -11.76
N ARG A 48 12.36 -3.22 -11.10
CA ARG A 48 13.72 -3.47 -10.60
C ARG A 48 14.79 -3.32 -11.68
N ARG A 49 14.62 -3.98 -12.83
CA ARG A 49 15.56 -3.88 -13.96
C ARG A 49 15.69 -2.45 -14.49
N ARG A 50 14.61 -1.67 -14.47
CA ARG A 50 14.64 -0.26 -14.89
C ARG A 50 15.46 0.60 -13.92
N PHE A 51 15.27 0.44 -12.62
CA PHE A 51 16.06 1.16 -11.61
C PHE A 51 17.53 0.76 -11.64
N HIS A 52 17.86 -0.54 -11.73
CA HIS A 52 19.25 -1.01 -11.82
C HIS A 52 19.99 -0.56 -13.08
N ARG A 53 19.31 -0.49 -14.23
CA ARG A 53 19.92 -0.02 -15.49
C ARG A 53 20.01 1.50 -15.59
N GLY A 54 19.36 2.22 -14.68
CA GLY A 54 19.19 3.67 -14.75
C GLY A 54 18.00 4.10 -15.61
N LEU A 55 17.40 5.23 -15.22
CA LEU A 55 16.33 5.86 -15.98
C LEU A 55 16.94 6.56 -17.20
N LYS A 56 17.09 5.83 -18.32
CA LYS A 56 17.63 6.34 -19.60
C LYS A 56 16.86 7.53 -20.20
N ARG A 57 15.60 7.72 -19.81
CA ARG A 57 14.80 8.89 -20.21
C ARG A 57 14.54 9.72 -18.95
N LYS A 58 14.72 11.03 -19.06
CA LYS A 58 14.30 11.97 -18.03
C LYS A 58 12.85 11.63 -17.65
N PRO A 59 12.53 11.47 -16.35
CA PRO A 59 11.14 11.49 -15.94
C PRO A 59 10.57 12.81 -16.46
N MET A 60 9.43 12.73 -17.16
CA MET A 60 8.79 13.90 -17.74
C MET A 60 8.56 14.95 -16.66
#